data_AF-A0A268T992-F1
#
_entry.id   AF-A0A268T992-F1
#
_cell.length_a   1.000
_cell.length_b   1.000
_cell.length_c   1.000
_cell.angle_alpha   90.00
_cell.angle_beta   90.00
_cell.angle_gamma   90.00
#
_symmetry.space_group_name_H-M   'P 1'
#
loop_
_entity.id
_entity.type
_entity.pdbx_description
1 polymer ?
#
loop_
_entity_poly.entity_id
_entity_poly.type
_entity_poly.pdbx_seq_one_letter_code
_entity_poly.pdbx_strand_id
1 'polypeptide(L)' 'MTVILENVGNELLPALKSLAAGANLKMKTKRSDDEIVATLRKESQQLKADYKAGKIKGYDSAEEMEEAILNGNKI' A
#
# COMPACT_ATOMS: atom_id res chain seq x y z
N MET A 1 -8.38 -22.92 -13.50
CA MET A 1 -9.56 -22.03 -13.58
C MET A 1 -9.35 -20.91 -12.56
N THR A 2 -9.59 -19.65 -12.91
CA THR A 2 -9.26 -18.47 -12.08
C THR A 2 -10.54 -17.71 -11.80
N VAL A 3 -10.82 -17.44 -10.52
CA VAL A 3 -11.98 -16.66 -10.10
C VAL A 3 -11.49 -15.26 -9.73
N ILE A 4 -12.07 -14.24 -10.37
CA ILE A 4 -11.82 -12.83 -10.07
C ILE A 4 -13.01 -12.34 -9.26
N LEU A 5 -12.74 -11.87 -8.05
CA LEU A 5 -13.76 -11.29 -7.18
C LEU A 5 -13.51 -9.78 -7.12
N GLU A 6 -14.48 -9.00 -7.57
CA GLU A 6 -14.45 -7.54 -7.55
C GLU A 6 -15.23 -7.03 -6.33
N ASN A 7 -14.70 -6.00 -5.65
CA ASN A 7 -15.38 -5.30 -4.56
C ASN A 7 -15.76 -6.17 -3.34
N VAL A 8 -14.86 -7.07 -2.93
CA VAL A 8 -15.07 -7.90 -1.73
C VAL A 8 -14.69 -7.11 -0.48
N GLY A 9 -15.61 -7.02 0.49
CA GLY A 9 -15.30 -6.50 1.82
C GLY A 9 -14.15 -7.28 2.47
N ASN A 10 -13.20 -6.56 3.09
CA ASN A 10 -11.96 -7.15 3.64
C ASN A 10 -12.19 -8.30 4.63
N GLU A 11 -13.35 -8.33 5.27
CA GLU A 11 -13.78 -9.35 6.24
C GLU A 11 -14.05 -10.71 5.59
N LEU A 12 -14.46 -10.72 4.31
CA LEU A 12 -14.82 -11.93 3.56
C LEU A 12 -13.65 -12.51 2.76
N LEU A 13 -12.59 -11.72 2.54
CA LEU A 13 -11.36 -12.16 1.88
C LEU A 13 -10.72 -13.43 2.47
N PRO A 14 -10.58 -13.60 3.79
CA PRO A 14 -10.00 -14.83 4.36
C PRO A 14 -10.89 -16.05 4.10
N ALA A 15 -12.21 -15.92 4.23
CA ALA A 15 -13.15 -17.01 3.95
C ALA A 15 -13.12 -17.43 2.48
N LEU A 16 -13.07 -16.46 1.56
CA LEU A 16 -12.99 -16.70 0.12
C LEU A 16 -11.65 -17.30 -0.30
N LYS A 17 -10.53 -16.86 0.31
CA LYS A 17 -9.22 -17.49 0.10
C LYS A 17 -9.21 -18.95 0.54
N SER A 18 -9.81 -19.26 1.69
CA SER A 18 -9.93 -20.64 2.18
C SER A 18 -10.79 -21.51 1.26
N LEU A 19 -11.91 -20.99 0.75
CA LEU A 19 -12.75 -21.66 -0.24
C LEU A 19 -12.00 -21.89 -1.57
N ALA A 20 -11.28 -20.89 -2.06
CA ALA A 20 -10.50 -21.00 -3.30
C ALA A 20 -9.36 -22.01 -3.15
N ALA A 21 -8.70 -22.06 -1.99
CA ALA A 21 -7.66 -23.04 -1.70
C ALA A 21 -8.24 -24.48 -1.67
N GLY A 22 -9.39 -24.68 -1.03
CA GLY A 22 -10.07 -25.99 -0.99
C GLY A 22 -10.56 -26.46 -2.36
N ALA A 23 -10.89 -25.53 -3.26
CA ALA A 23 -11.29 -25.81 -4.63
C ALA A 23 -10.12 -25.81 -5.64
N ASN A 24 -8.88 -25.60 -5.19
CA ASN A 24 -7.68 -25.50 -6.03
C ASN A 24 -7.78 -24.41 -7.13
N LEU A 25 -8.43 -23.28 -6.79
CA LEU A 25 -8.67 -22.14 -7.67
C LEU A 25 -7.69 -21.01 -7.37
N LYS A 26 -7.21 -20.34 -8.43
CA LYS A 26 -6.40 -19.13 -8.29
C LYS A 26 -7.33 -17.94 -8.05
N MET A 27 -7.13 -17.23 -6.93
CA MET A 27 -7.85 -16.01 -6.59
C MET A 27 -7.03 -14.78 -6.92
N LYS A 28 -7.63 -13.83 -7.65
CA LYS A 28 -7.12 -12.46 -7.77
C LYS A 28 -8.11 -11.52 -7.12
N THR A 29 -7.61 -10.71 -6.18
CA THR A 29 -8.37 -9.63 -5.57
C THR A 29 -7.93 -8.35 -6.27
N LYS A 30 -8.90 -7.64 -6.86
CA LYS A 30 -8.65 -6.33 -7.47
C LYS A 30 -9.27 -5.30 -6.55
N ARG A 31 -8.44 -4.45 -5.93
CA ARG A 31 -8.94 -3.29 -5.20
C ARG A 31 -9.60 -2.35 -6.21
N SER A 32 -10.74 -1.79 -5.84
CA SER A 32 -11.40 -0.78 -6.67
C SER A 32 -10.53 0.47 -6.72
N ASP A 33 -10.50 1.16 -7.87
CA ASP A 33 -9.69 2.37 -8.04
C ASP A 33 -10.02 3.44 -6.98
N ASP A 34 -11.28 3.50 -6.52
CA ASP A 34 -11.70 4.36 -5.41
C ASP A 34 -11.02 4.05 -4.06
N GLU A 35 -10.77 2.78 -3.74
CA GLU A 35 -10.06 2.40 -2.50
C GLU A 35 -8.58 2.79 -2.58
N ILE A 36 -7.99 2.69 -3.78
CA ILE A 36 -6.61 3.12 -4.04
C ILE A 36 -6.51 4.64 -3.89
N VAL A 37 -7.44 5.40 -4.47
CA VAL A 37 -7.50 6.86 -4.33
C VAL A 37 -7.73 7.29 -2.88
N ALA A 38 -8.60 6.60 -2.14
CA ALA A 38 -8.84 6.89 -0.73
C ALA A 38 -7.59 6.64 0.14
N THR A 39 -6.86 5.56 -0.16
CA THR A 39 -5.60 5.23 0.53
C THR A 39 -4.52 6.27 0.24
N LEU A 40 -4.31 6.60 -1.04
CA LEU A 40 -3.37 7.63 -1.49
C LEU A 40 -3.69 9.01 -0.89
N ARG A 41 -4.98 9.36 -0.75
CA ARG A 41 -5.39 10.61 -0.10
C ARG A 41 -5.04 10.63 1.38
N LYS A 42 -5.24 9.54 2.11
CA LYS A 42 -4.85 9.42 3.53
C LYS A 42 -3.33 9.50 3.67
N GLU A 43 -2.59 8.74 2.86
CA GLU A 43 -1.13 8.77 2.85
C GLU A 43 -0.61 10.17 2.53
N SER A 44 -1.18 10.86 1.54
CA SER A 44 -0.80 12.24 1.21
C SER A 44 -1.09 13.23 2.33
N GLN A 45 -2.20 13.09 3.05
CA GLN A 45 -2.50 13.91 4.23
C GLN A 45 -1.51 13.65 5.36
N GLN A 46 -1.14 12.40 5.59
CA GLN A 46 -0.16 12.00 6.59
C GLN A 46 1.23 12.56 6.24
N LEU A 47 1.63 12.45 4.97
CA LEU A 47 2.88 13.00 4.46
C LEU A 47 2.92 14.54 4.60
N LYS A 48 1.81 15.23 4.32
CA LYS A 48 1.71 16.68 4.58
C LYS A 48 1.78 17.03 6.05
N ALA A 49 1.21 16.20 6.93
CA ALA A 49 1.28 16.41 8.38
C ALA A 49 2.71 16.18 8.89
N ASP A 50 3.38 15.13 8.44
CA ASP A 50 4.76 14.81 8.82
C ASP A 50 5.75 15.85 8.24
N TYR A 51 5.48 16.37 7.04
CA TYR A 51 6.22 17.52 6.47
C TYR A 51 6.08 18.76 7.36
N LYS A 52 4.84 19.13 7.73
CA LYS A 52 4.58 20.28 8.62
C LYS A 52 5.14 20.08 10.03
N ALA A 53 5.22 18.84 10.49
CA ALA A 53 5.81 18.48 11.77
C ALA A 53 7.34 18.42 11.74
N GLY A 54 7.98 18.65 10.58
CA GLY A 54 9.44 18.58 10.42
C GLY A 54 10.00 17.17 10.61
N LYS A 55 9.16 16.13 10.53
CA LYS A 55 9.56 14.73 10.67
C LYS A 55 10.14 14.16 9.37
N ILE A 56 9.81 14.79 8.24
CA ILE A 56 10.36 14.42 6.94
C ILE A 56 11.72 15.11 6.80
N LYS A 57 12.78 14.30 6.67
CA LYS A 57 14.10 14.81 6.32
C LYS A 57 14.06 15.31 4.87
N GLY A 58 14.20 16.62 4.71
CA GLY A 58 14.53 17.21 3.42
C GLY A 58 16.01 16.97 3.14
N TYR A 59 16.33 16.53 1.92
CA TYR A 59 17.69 16.47 1.42
C TYR A 59 17.83 17.58 0.38
N ASP A 60 18.94 18.32 0.40
CA ASP A 60 19.16 19.44 -0.52
C ASP A 60 19.52 18.95 -1.93
N SER A 61 19.92 17.68 -2.04
CA SER A 61 20.29 17.03 -3.30
C SER A 61 19.88 15.55 -3.33
N ALA A 62 19.74 15.01 -4.54
CA ALA A 62 19.47 13.59 -4.74
C ALA A 62 20.64 12.70 -4.28
N GLU A 63 21.87 13.20 -4.37
CA GLU A 63 23.08 12.49 -3.90
C GLU A 63 23.07 12.31 -2.37
N GLU A 64 22.70 13.35 -1.61
CA GLU A 64 22.56 13.23 -0.14
C GLU A 64 21.44 12.27 0.28
N MET A 65 20.35 12.22 -0.48
CA MET A 65 19.27 11.26 -0.24
C MET A 65 19.77 9.83 -0.46
N GLU A 66 20.52 9.59 -1.54
CA GLU A 66 21.10 8.28 -1.85
C GLU A 66 22.10 7.84 -0.77
N GLU A 67 23.01 8.73 -0.37
CA GLU A 67 23.96 8.45 0.71
C GLU A 67 23.26 8.19 2.06
N ALA A 68 22.17 8.90 2.38
CA ALA A 68 21.41 8.67 3.60
C ALA A 68 20.74 7.28 3.61
N ILE A 69 20.23 6.84 2.46
CA ILE A 69 19.63 5.50 2.30
C ILE A 69 20.69 4.41 2.42
N LEU A 70 21.82 4.60 1.74
CA LEU A 70 22.96 3.67 1.75
C LEU A 70 23.57 3.54 3.15
N ASN A 71 23.62 4.63 3.91
CA ASN A 71 24.10 4.66 5.29
C ASN A 71 23.07 4.19 6.32
N GLY A 72 21.92 3.67 5.89
CA GLY A 72 20.91 3.07 6.77
C GLY A 72 20.08 4.06 7.57
N ASN A 73 20.15 5.35 7.24
CA ASN A 73 19.24 6.35 7.81
C ASN A 73 17.86 6.12 7.19
N LYS A 74 16.92 5.60 7.98
CA LYS A 74 15.52 5.47 7.54
C LYS A 74 14.97 6.86 7.22
N ILE A 75 14.51 7.01 5.98
CA ILE A 75 13.77 8.17 5.46
C ILE A 75 12.43 8.29 6.18
#